data_AF-A0A1W5XTK6-F1
#
_entry.id   AF-A0A1W5XTK6-F1
#
_cell.length_a   1.000
_cell.length_b   1.000
_cell.length_c   1.000
_cell.angle_alpha   90.00
_cell.angle_beta   90.00
_cell.angle_gamma   90.00
#
_symmetry.space_group_name_H-M   'P 1'
#
loop_
_entity.id
_entity.type
_entity.pdbx_description
1 polymer ?
#
loop_
_entity_poly.entity_id
_entity_poly.type
_entity_poly.pdbx_seq_one_letter_code
_entity_poly.pdbx_strand_id
1 'polypeptide(L)'
;MVLALSVSGAVVVLVLLGLFVFGLRRRLIQRSGGTFDCSLRWNIPETETGGKGWIYGVARYNGDRIEWFRVFSYAPRPRRVLERSAIEVLERRTPQGEEELALLSDSIVLACRHRGTRLELAMSEDALTGFLAWLEAAPPGQRVNVA
;
A
#
# COMPACT_ATOMS: atom_id res chain seq x y z
N MET A 1 19.10 -5.64 -42.76
CA MET A 1 17.82 -4.89 -42.78
C MET A 1 16.67 -5.69 -42.15
N VAL A 2 16.38 -6.90 -42.63
CA VAL A 2 15.29 -7.75 -42.10
C VAL A 2 15.45 -8.07 -40.60
N LEU A 3 16.64 -8.50 -40.17
CA LEU A 3 16.95 -8.76 -38.76
C LEU A 3 16.72 -7.54 -37.85
N ALA A 4 17.08 -6.33 -38.31
CA ALA A 4 16.87 -5.11 -37.54
C ALA A 4 15.37 -4.76 -37.42
N LEU A 5 14.59 -4.94 -38.49
CA LEU A 5 13.13 -4.76 -38.45
C LEU A 5 12.46 -5.78 -37.51
N SER A 6 12.89 -7.05 -37.55
CA SER A 6 12.35 -8.11 -36.70
C SER A 6 12.66 -7.87 -35.22
N VAL A 7 13.89 -7.45 -34.90
CA VAL A 7 14.29 -7.11 -33.52
C VAL A 7 13.52 -5.89 -33.01
N SER A 8 13.42 -4.83 -33.80
CA SER A 8 12.62 -3.65 -33.45
C SER A 8 11.16 -4.00 -33.22
N GLY A 9 10.57 -4.83 -34.10
CA GLY A 9 9.20 -5.31 -33.93
C GLY A 9 9.01 -6.13 -32.64
N ALA A 10 9.93 -7.03 -32.33
CA ALA A 10 9.89 -7.82 -31.10
C ALA A 10 9.99 -6.95 -29.84
N VAL A 11 10.85 -5.92 -29.85
CA VAL A 11 10.97 -4.96 -28.74
C VAL A 11 9.68 -4.17 -28.56
N VAL A 12 9.08 -3.66 -29.65
CA VAL A 12 7.81 -2.93 -29.58
C VAL A 12 6.70 -3.82 -29.03
N VAL A 13 6.58 -5.07 -29.49
CA VAL A 13 5.59 -6.02 -28.97
C VAL A 13 5.82 -6.31 -27.48
N LEU A 14 7.08 -6.51 -27.05
CA LEU A 14 7.40 -6.71 -25.64
C LEU A 14 7.02 -5.49 -24.76
N VAL A 15 7.30 -4.28 -25.24
CA VAL A 15 6.93 -3.04 -24.55
C VAL A 15 5.41 -2.92 -24.45
N LEU A 16 4.68 -3.13 -25.55
CA LEU A 16 3.21 -3.08 -25.57
C LEU A 16 2.60 -4.14 -24.66
N LEU A 17 3.13 -5.37 -24.65
CA LEU A 17 2.68 -6.43 -23.77
C LEU A 17 2.94 -6.08 -22.30
N GLY A 18 4.11 -5.52 -21.99
CA GLY A 18 4.44 -5.04 -20.64
C GLY A 18 3.50 -3.94 -20.15
N LEU A 19 3.21 -2.96 -21.01
CA LEU A 19 2.25 -1.89 -20.71
C LEU A 19 0.82 -2.43 -20.54
N PHE A 20 0.41 -3.38 -21.37
CA PHE A 20 -0.91 -4.01 -21.27
C PHE A 20 -1.07 -4.77 -19.96
N VAL A 21 -0.09 -5.60 -19.58
CA VAL A 21 -0.09 -6.33 -18.30
C VAL A 21 -0.08 -5.37 -17.12
N PHE A 22 0.70 -4.28 -17.19
CA PHE A 22 0.73 -3.25 -16.16
C PHE A 22 -0.63 -2.53 -16.02
N GLY A 23 -1.27 -2.18 -17.13
CA GLY A 23 -2.61 -1.60 -17.16
C GLY A 23 -3.66 -2.56 -16.59
N LEU A 24 -3.62 -3.84 -16.97
CA LEU A 24 -4.54 -4.86 -16.47
C LEU A 24 -4.37 -5.06 -14.96
N ARG A 25 -3.12 -5.09 -14.46
CA ARG A 25 -2.81 -5.12 -13.02
C ARG A 25 -3.43 -3.92 -12.30
N ARG A 26 -3.17 -2.70 -12.79
CA ARG A 26 -3.73 -1.48 -12.20
C ARG A 26 -5.25 -1.52 -12.17
N ARG A 27 -5.88 -2.00 -13.24
CA ARG A 27 -7.35 -2.11 -13.35
C ARG A 27 -7.92 -3.17 -12.41
N LEU A 28 -7.24 -4.31 -12.23
CA LEU A 28 -7.65 -5.36 -11.29
C LEU A 28 -7.54 -4.90 -9.83
N ILE A 29 -6.49 -4.15 -9.50
CA ILE A 29 -6.31 -3.56 -8.17
C ILE A 29 -7.40 -2.51 -7.92
N GLN A 30 -7.62 -1.58 -8.84
CA GLN A 30 -8.59 -0.49 -8.71
C GLN A 30 -10.06 -0.96 -8.74
N ARG A 31 -10.38 -2.08 -9.42
CA ARG A 31 -11.76 -2.60 -9.51
C ARG A 31 -12.38 -3.01 -8.17
N SER A 32 -11.59 -3.10 -7.11
CA SER A 32 -12.04 -3.63 -5.83
C SER A 32 -12.60 -2.57 -4.86
N GLY A 33 -12.71 -1.31 -5.28
CA GLY A 33 -13.51 -0.29 -4.59
C GLY A 33 -13.00 0.17 -3.21
N GLY A 34 -11.77 -0.20 -2.83
CA GLY A 34 -11.22 0.09 -1.51
C GLY A 34 -9.70 0.15 -1.52
N THR A 35 -9.13 0.81 -2.53
CA THR A 35 -7.67 0.99 -2.64
C THR A 35 -7.28 2.41 -2.28
N PHE A 36 -6.21 2.57 -1.53
CA PHE A 36 -5.63 3.87 -1.21
C PHE A 36 -4.11 3.83 -1.36
N ASP A 37 -3.54 4.95 -1.79
CA ASP A 37 -2.09 5.08 -1.89
C ASP A 37 -1.48 5.15 -0.48
N CYS A 38 -0.50 4.29 -0.23
CA CYS A 38 0.12 4.15 1.06
C CYS A 38 1.58 3.73 0.95
N SER A 39 2.47 4.58 1.42
CA SER A 39 3.88 4.24 1.60
C SER A 39 4.06 3.47 2.90
N LEU A 40 4.86 2.40 2.85
CA LEU A 40 5.13 1.54 4.01
C LEU A 40 6.61 1.60 4.35
N ARG A 41 6.91 1.78 5.64
CA ARG A 41 8.22 1.54 6.24
C ARG A 41 8.08 0.43 7.27
N TRP A 42 8.87 -0.64 7.13
CA TRP A 42 8.73 -1.88 7.91
C TRP A 42 9.92 -2.12 8.82
N ASN A 43 9.68 -2.65 10.02
CA ASN A 43 10.71 -3.05 10.99
C ASN A 43 11.62 -1.88 11.40
N ILE A 44 11.00 -0.85 11.97
CA ILE A 44 11.69 0.38 12.36
C ILE A 44 12.15 0.24 13.82
N PRO A 45 13.43 0.49 14.14
CA PRO A 45 13.90 0.63 15.51
C PRO A 45 13.18 1.79 16.23
N GLU A 46 12.87 1.64 17.51
CA GLU A 46 12.12 2.62 18.31
C GLU A 46 12.75 4.03 18.33
N THR A 47 14.05 4.13 18.07
CA THR A 47 14.84 5.37 18.05
C THR A 47 15.09 5.98 16.67
N GLU A 48 14.64 5.35 15.57
CA GLU A 48 14.90 5.86 14.21
C GLU A 48 13.69 6.60 13.62
N THR A 49 13.85 7.92 13.47
CA THR A 49 12.92 8.84 12.79
C THR A 49 13.41 9.27 11.40
N GLY A 50 14.42 8.60 10.82
CA GLY A 50 15.01 8.97 9.54
C GLY A 50 14.18 8.55 8.33
N GLY A 51 14.15 9.37 7.26
CA GLY A 51 13.38 9.12 6.04
C GLY A 51 13.86 8.00 5.12
N LYS A 52 14.77 7.11 5.57
CA LYS A 52 15.28 5.98 4.78
C LYS A 52 14.36 4.76 4.93
N GLY A 53 14.11 4.06 3.82
CA GLY A 53 13.37 2.78 3.83
C GLY A 53 11.87 2.88 3.54
N TRP A 54 11.37 4.05 3.16
CA TRP A 54 10.02 4.21 2.62
C TRP A 54 9.88 3.50 1.29
N ILE A 55 8.81 2.72 1.14
CA ILE A 55 8.46 2.10 -0.13
C ILE A 55 7.07 2.56 -0.51
N TYR A 56 6.97 3.16 -1.70
CA TYR A 56 5.70 3.58 -2.27
C TYR A 56 4.85 2.37 -2.68
N GLY A 57 3.60 2.36 -2.22
CA GLY A 57 2.67 1.27 -2.43
C GLY A 57 1.22 1.70 -2.51
N VAL A 58 0.37 0.73 -2.80
CA VAL A 58 -1.10 0.84 -2.73
C VAL A 58 -1.59 -0.20 -1.75
N ALA A 59 -2.38 0.22 -0.78
CA ALA A 59 -3.09 -0.65 0.13
C ALA A 59 -4.50 -0.92 -0.40
N ARG A 60 -5.01 -2.12 -0.16
CA ARG A 60 -6.36 -2.55 -0.54
C ARG A 60 -7.07 -3.15 0.68
N TYR A 61 -8.29 -2.71 0.94
CA TYR A 61 -9.17 -3.36 1.92
C TYR A 61 -9.65 -4.73 1.39
N ASN A 62 -9.53 -5.76 2.22
CA ASN A 62 -10.03 -7.11 1.95
C ASN A 62 -10.67 -7.70 3.22
N GLY A 63 -11.93 -7.32 3.50
CA GLY A 63 -12.63 -7.72 4.72
C GLY A 63 -11.90 -7.22 5.97
N ASP A 64 -11.43 -8.13 6.82
CA ASP A 64 -10.69 -7.84 8.07
C ASP A 64 -9.16 -7.78 7.90
N ARG A 65 -8.66 -7.64 6.66
CA ARG A 65 -7.24 -7.38 6.42
C ARG A 65 -7.04 -6.32 5.35
N ILE A 66 -5.88 -5.68 5.40
CA ILE A 66 -5.38 -4.80 4.36
C ILE A 66 -4.22 -5.48 3.65
N GLU A 67 -4.29 -5.49 2.34
CA GLU A 67 -3.27 -6.04 1.45
C GLU A 67 -2.46 -4.90 0.86
N TRP A 68 -1.16 -4.88 1.12
CA TRP A 68 -0.26 -3.83 0.64
C TRP A 68 0.58 -4.33 -0.54
N PHE A 69 0.53 -3.56 -1.62
CA PHE A 69 1.18 -3.84 -2.89
C PHE A 69 2.20 -2.76 -3.21
N ARG A 70 3.38 -3.15 -3.69
CA ARG A 70 4.33 -2.17 -4.25
C ARG A 70 3.79 -1.64 -5.58
N VAL A 71 3.85 -0.32 -5.77
CA VAL A 71 3.43 0.31 -7.04
C VAL A 71 4.38 -0.11 -8.16
N PHE A 72 5.69 0.04 -7.94
CA PHE A 72 6.75 -0.30 -8.89
C PHE A 72 7.17 -1.79 -8.82
N SER A 73 6.22 -2.72 -8.85
CA SER A 73 6.51 -4.16 -8.86
C SER A 73 5.64 -4.90 -9.88
N TYR A 74 6.25 -5.82 -10.61
CA TYR A 74 5.56 -6.74 -11.54
C TYR A 74 4.83 -7.89 -10.81
N ALA A 75 5.01 -8.04 -9.50
CA ALA A 75 4.32 -9.08 -8.75
C ALA A 75 2.82 -8.73 -8.57
N PRO A 76 1.89 -9.64 -8.95
CA PRO A 76 0.45 -9.45 -8.72
C PRO A 76 0.03 -9.78 -7.28
N ARG A 77 0.94 -10.34 -6.47
CA ARG A 77 0.67 -10.71 -5.07
C ARG A 77 0.96 -9.55 -4.12
N PRO A 78 0.17 -9.42 -3.02
CA PRO A 78 0.47 -8.45 -1.98
C PRO A 78 1.81 -8.81 -1.34
N ARG A 79 2.66 -7.81 -1.12
CA ARG A 79 3.95 -8.03 -0.49
C ARG A 79 3.80 -8.13 1.02
N ARG A 80 2.79 -7.46 1.58
CA ARG A 80 2.45 -7.50 3.00
C ARG A 80 0.95 -7.56 3.16
N VAL A 81 0.53 -8.25 4.21
CA VAL A 81 -0.87 -8.37 4.61
C VAL A 81 -0.94 -8.01 6.07
N LEU A 82 -1.76 -7.01 6.38
CA LEU A 82 -1.97 -6.48 7.72
C LEU A 82 -3.36 -6.87 8.18
N GLU A 83 -3.44 -7.79 9.13
CA GLU A 83 -4.70 -8.15 9.77
C GLU A 83 -5.15 -7.05 10.71
N ARG A 84 -6.44 -6.70 10.63
CA ARG A 84 -7.04 -5.66 11.43
C ARG A 84 -6.86 -5.87 12.93
N SER A 85 -7.16 -7.07 13.40
CA SER A 85 -7.07 -7.45 14.82
C SER A 85 -5.66 -7.40 15.39
N ALA A 86 -4.65 -7.37 14.52
CA ALA A 86 -3.25 -7.36 14.89
C ALA A 86 -2.57 -6.00 14.66
N ILE A 87 -3.31 -5.00 14.15
CA ILE A 87 -2.83 -3.63 14.00
C ILE A 87 -3.18 -2.86 15.27
N GLU A 88 -2.16 -2.27 15.89
CA GLU A 88 -2.32 -1.29 16.95
C GLU A 88 -1.76 0.04 16.47
N VAL A 89 -2.54 1.11 16.60
CA VAL A 89 -2.10 2.47 16.28
C VAL A 89 -1.38 3.03 17.50
N LEU A 90 -0.11 3.39 17.31
CA LEU A 90 0.73 3.95 18.37
C LEU A 90 0.66 5.48 18.36
N GLU A 91 0.89 6.09 17.20
CA GLU A 91 1.03 7.53 17.06
C GLU A 91 0.69 8.01 15.64
N ARG A 92 0.17 9.23 15.52
CA ARG A 92 -0.01 9.95 14.25
C ARG A 92 0.96 11.13 14.23
N ARG A 93 1.81 11.20 13.20
CA ARG A 93 2.77 12.29 13.00
C ARG A 93 2.69 12.85 11.57
N THR A 94 3.09 14.10 11.39
CA THR A 94 3.34 14.66 10.06
C THR A 94 4.74 14.26 9.60
N PRO A 95 4.95 14.02 8.29
CA PRO A 95 6.28 13.79 7.74
C PRO A 95 7.14 15.04 7.95
N GLN A 96 8.42 14.85 8.28
CA GLN A 96 9.35 15.96 8.55
C GLN A 96 10.59 15.86 7.67
N GLY A 97 10.98 16.98 7.05
CA GLY A 97 12.26 17.13 6.35
C GLY A 97 12.41 16.21 5.13
N GLU A 98 13.38 15.29 5.17
CA GLU A 98 13.72 14.40 4.03
C GLU A 98 12.58 13.41 3.69
N GLU A 99 11.67 13.16 4.63
CA GLU A 99 10.48 12.33 4.42
C GLU A 99 9.46 12.98 3.48
N GLU A 100 9.43 14.31 3.42
CA GLU A 100 8.51 15.07 2.56
C GLU A 100 8.86 14.91 1.06
N LEU A 101 10.13 14.67 0.74
CA LEU A 101 10.57 14.33 -0.62
C LEU A 101 10.27 12.87 -1.00
N ALA A 102 10.22 11.96 -0.04
CA ALA A 102 10.02 10.54 -0.27
C ALA A 102 8.54 10.11 -0.28
N LEU A 103 7.68 10.95 0.29
CA LEU A 103 6.26 10.69 0.47
C LEU A 103 5.39 11.57 -0.44
N LEU A 104 4.12 11.19 -0.56
CA LEU A 104 3.13 12.04 -1.23
C LEU A 104 2.99 13.36 -0.45
N SER A 105 2.83 14.47 -1.18
CA SER A 105 2.46 15.76 -0.58
C SER A 105 1.19 15.60 0.27
N ASP A 106 1.17 16.24 1.45
CA ASP A 106 0.09 16.13 2.44
C ASP A 106 -0.17 14.71 2.99
N SER A 107 0.83 13.83 2.90
CA SER A 107 0.74 12.53 3.57
C SER A 107 0.91 12.67 5.08
N ILE A 108 0.24 11.79 5.82
CA ILE A 108 0.30 11.67 7.26
C ILE A 108 0.91 10.32 7.57
N VAL A 109 1.91 10.32 8.47
CA VAL A 109 2.59 9.11 8.91
C VAL A 109 1.89 8.55 10.15
N LEU A 110 1.43 7.33 10.04
CA LEU A 110 0.81 6.56 11.12
C LEU A 110 1.78 5.49 11.60
N ALA A 111 2.25 5.63 12.84
CA ALA A 111 3.06 4.60 13.49
C ALA A 111 2.14 3.52 14.05
N CYS A 112 2.36 2.29 13.60
CA CYS A 112 1.57 1.14 13.99
C CYS A 112 2.46 0.00 14.49
N ARG A 113 1.89 -0.89 15.29
CA ARG A 113 2.46 -2.18 15.65
C ARG A 113 1.63 -3.27 15.01
N HIS A 114 2.27 -4.17 14.26
CA HIS A 114 1.64 -5.35 13.68
C HIS A 114 2.31 -6.62 14.16
N ARG A 115 1.58 -7.45 14.92
CA ARG A 115 2.12 -8.71 15.51
C ARG A 115 3.47 -8.51 16.23
N GLY A 116 3.59 -7.42 16.99
CA GLY A 116 4.82 -7.04 17.69
C GLY A 116 5.90 -6.37 16.84
N THR A 117 5.74 -6.27 15.51
CA THR A 117 6.65 -5.53 14.63
C THR A 117 6.18 -4.09 14.47
N ARG A 118 7.04 -3.11 14.75
CA ARG A 118 6.74 -1.70 14.49
C ARG A 118 6.87 -1.39 13.01
N LEU A 119 5.88 -0.67 12.48
CA LEU A 119 5.80 -0.23 11.09
C LEU A 119 5.22 1.18 11.03
N GLU A 120 5.49 1.89 9.94
CA GLU A 120 4.88 3.17 9.66
C GLU A 120 4.19 3.14 8.30
N LEU A 121 3.01 3.75 8.24
CA LEU A 121 2.20 3.89 7.05
C LEU A 121 2.04 5.38 6.77
N ALA A 122 2.53 5.86 5.64
CA ALA A 122 2.23 7.21 5.18
C ALA A 122 1.08 7.14 4.16
N MET A 123 0.02 7.91 4.38
CA MET A 123 -1.15 7.95 3.51
C MET A 123 -1.76 9.35 3.52
N SER A 124 -2.57 9.71 2.53
CA SER A 124 -3.28 11.00 2.54
C SER A 124 -4.26 11.08 3.71
N GLU A 125 -4.68 12.30 4.07
CA GLU A 125 -5.67 12.51 5.14
C GLU A 125 -7.01 11.81 4.89
N ASP A 126 -7.48 11.81 3.63
CA ASP A 126 -8.69 11.08 3.23
C ASP A 126 -8.54 9.57 3.45
N ALA A 127 -7.38 9.02 3.07
CA ALA A 127 -7.08 7.60 3.24
C ALA A 127 -6.95 7.22 4.71
N LEU A 128 -6.36 8.09 5.53
CA LEU A 128 -6.25 7.91 6.98
C LEU A 128 -7.62 7.83 7.64
N THR A 129 -8.53 8.74 7.27
CA THR A 129 -9.89 8.75 7.79
C THR A 129 -10.60 7.43 7.47
N GLY A 130 -10.48 6.95 6.23
CA GLY A 130 -11.01 5.64 5.84
C GLY A 130 -10.36 4.47 6.58
N PHE A 131 -9.05 4.53 6.82
CA PHE A 131 -8.29 3.48 7.52
C PHE A 131 -8.69 3.37 8.99
N LEU A 132 -8.82 4.49 9.69
CA LEU A 132 -9.27 4.54 11.07
C LEU A 132 -10.74 4.08 11.18
N ALA A 133 -11.60 4.55 10.29
CA ALA A 133 -13.00 4.10 10.24
C ALA A 133 -13.08 2.58 10.03
N TRP A 134 -12.26 2.01 9.15
CA TRP A 134 -12.17 0.56 8.96
C TRP A 134 -11.63 -0.17 10.19
N LEU A 135 -10.63 0.38 10.89
CA LEU A 135 -10.12 -0.17 12.15
C LEU A 135 -11.18 -0.18 13.26
N GLU A 136 -12.10 0.79 13.26
CA GLU A 136 -13.16 0.94 14.26
C GLU A 136 -14.46 0.18 13.92
N ALA A 137 -14.77 -0.02 12.63
CA ALA A 137 -16.06 -0.59 12.18
C ALA A 137 -16.26 -2.04 12.67
N ALA A 138 -17.31 -2.42 13.41
CA ALA A 138 -17.45 -3.81 13.90
C ALA A 138 -17.23 -4.90 12.81
N PRO A 139 -16.50 -6.00 13.09
CA PRO A 139 -16.22 -7.04 12.10
C PRO A 139 -17.52 -7.61 11.52
N PRO A 140 -17.61 -7.84 10.20
CA PRO A 140 -18.82 -8.31 9.55
C PRO A 140 -19.09 -9.76 9.97
N GLY A 141 -19.94 -9.94 10.99
CA GLY A 141 -20.25 -11.26 11.55
C GLY A 141 -20.72 -11.24 13.01
N GLN A 142 -20.57 -10.12 13.73
CA GLN A 142 -21.12 -9.98 15.08
C GLN A 142 -22.66 -9.83 14.99
N ARG A 143 -23.36 -10.94 14.73
CA ARG A 143 -24.79 -11.05 15.01
C ARG A 143 -24.95 -10.93 16.52
N VAL A 144 -25.21 -9.73 16.99
CA VAL A 144 -25.80 -9.50 18.30
C VAL A 144 -27.15 -10.20 18.29
N ASN A 145 -27.18 -11.44 18.80
CA ASN A 145 -28.44 -12.06 19.22
C ASN A 145 -28.95 -11.21 20.38
N VAL A 146 -29.85 -10.29 20.08
CA VAL A 146 -30.70 -9.64 21.09
C VAL A 146 -31.75 -10.70 21.45
N ALA A 147 -31.57 -11.31 22.62
CA ALA A 147 -32.58 -12.13 23.29
C ALA A 147 -33.32 -11.25 24.30
#